data_AF-A0A429G1Q9-F1
#
_entry.id   AF-A0A429G1Q9-F1
#
_cell.length_a   1.000
_cell.length_b   1.000
_cell.length_c   1.000
_cell.angle_alpha   90.00
_cell.angle_beta   90.00
_cell.angle_gamma   90.00
#
_symmetry.space_group_name_H-M   'P 1'
#
loop_
_entity.id
_entity.type
_entity.pdbx_description
1 polymer ?
#
loop_
_entity_poly.entity_id
_entity_poly.type
_entity_poly.pdbx_seq_one_letter_code
_entity_poly.pdbx_strand_id
1 'polypeptide(L)' 'MVLGYRYERYSCSRIILPGEPPSPVNPPPGCKLATRCPYAMELCMSREPELVDIGGGHLVRCWQLTSLK' A
#
# COMPACT_ATOMS: atom_id res chain seq x y z
N MET A 1 -13.06 25.72 39.02
CA MET A 1 -12.56 26.08 37.67
C MET A 1 -11.54 25.05 37.22
N VAL A 2 -11.99 23.95 36.62
CA VAL A 2 -11.16 23.12 35.74
C VAL A 2 -12.12 22.59 34.69
N LEU A 3 -12.13 23.23 33.53
CA LEU A 3 -12.97 22.88 32.40
C LEU A 3 -12.52 21.51 31.89
N GLY A 4 -13.37 20.50 32.09
CA GLY A 4 -13.24 19.20 31.47
C GLY A 4 -13.32 19.37 29.95
N TYR A 5 -12.17 19.24 29.28
CA TYR A 5 -12.11 19.22 27.83
C TYR A 5 -12.66 17.87 27.34
N ARG A 6 -13.95 17.85 26.98
CA ARG A 6 -14.59 16.78 26.23
C ARG A 6 -13.91 16.65 24.86
N TYR A 7 -13.11 15.61 24.68
CA TYR A 7 -12.66 15.19 23.35
C TYR A 7 -13.82 14.49 22.64
N GLU A 8 -14.55 15.26 21.82
CA GLU A 8 -15.59 14.75 20.93
C GLU A 8 -14.93 13.77 19.94
N ARG A 9 -15.28 12.47 20.01
CA ARG A 9 -14.69 11.43 19.18
C ARG A 9 -15.11 11.61 17.72
N TYR A 10 -14.20 12.12 16.88
CA TYR A 10 -14.37 12.08 15.43
C TYR A 10 -14.45 10.62 14.98
N SER A 11 -15.64 10.21 14.54
CA SER A 11 -15.89 8.89 13.96
C SER A 11 -15.16 8.80 12.62
N CYS A 12 -13.91 8.38 12.67
CA CYS A 12 -13.18 7.97 11.50
C CYS A 12 -13.68 6.57 11.15
N SER A 13 -14.52 6.47 10.12
CA SER A 13 -14.93 5.21 9.52
C SER A 13 -13.66 4.43 9.17
N ARG A 14 -13.39 3.39 9.95
CA ARG A 14 -12.15 2.62 9.83
C ARG A 14 -12.28 1.75 8.59
N ILE A 15 -11.60 2.13 7.51
CA ILE A 15 -11.49 1.28 6.33
C ILE A 15 -10.63 0.09 6.74
N ILE A 16 -11.25 -1.08 6.85
CA ILE A 16 -10.55 -2.34 7.13
C ILE A 16 -9.92 -2.77 5.82
N LEU A 17 -8.60 -2.67 5.71
CA LEU A 17 -7.88 -3.28 4.59
C LEU A 17 -7.93 -4.80 4.78
N PRO A 18 -8.47 -5.58 3.81
CA PRO A 18 -8.46 -7.02 3.88
C PRO A 18 -7.03 -7.56 3.61
N GLY A 19 -6.65 -8.62 4.32
CA GLY A 19 -5.42 -9.39 4.10
C GLY A 19 -4.40 -9.27 5.24
N GLU A 20 -3.68 -10.37 5.53
CA GLU A 20 -2.55 -10.34 6.45
C GLU A 20 -1.30 -9.73 5.80
N PRO A 21 -0.52 -8.92 6.54
CA PRO A 21 0.81 -8.54 6.08
C PRO A 21 1.65 -9.80 5.86
N PRO A 22 2.38 -9.92 4.73
CA PRO A 22 3.25 -11.07 4.52
C PRO A 22 4.32 -11.11 5.62
N SER A 23 4.60 -12.32 6.10
CA SER A 23 5.59 -12.54 7.16
C SER A 23 6.94 -11.90 6.78
N PRO A 24 7.54 -11.06 7.63
CA PRO A 24 8.80 -10.37 7.34
C PRO A 24 9.99 -11.34 7.17
N VAL A 25 9.84 -12.59 7.63
CA VAL A 25 10.85 -13.65 7.58
C VAL A 25 10.92 -14.30 6.19
N ASN A 26 9.81 -14.37 5.47
CA ASN A 26 9.73 -14.96 4.12
C ASN A 26 8.99 -13.99 3.19
N PRO A 27 9.66 -12.91 2.74
CA PRO A 27 9.07 -12.07 1.70
C PRO A 27 8.88 -12.93 0.44
N PRO A 28 7.69 -12.95 -0.17
CA PRO A 28 7.50 -13.60 -1.45
C PRO A 28 8.46 -12.99 -2.48
N PRO A 29 8.95 -13.76 -3.48
CA PRO A 29 9.70 -13.18 -4.58
C PRO A 29 8.86 -12.07 -5.25
N GLY A 30 9.50 -10.95 -5.62
CA GLY A 30 8.81 -9.81 -6.22
C GLY A 30 8.27 -8.78 -5.22
N CYS A 31 7.13 -8.17 -5.54
CA CYS A 31 6.57 -7.05 -4.79
C CYS A 31 5.90 -7.51 -3.49
N LYS A 32 6.35 -6.97 -2.36
CA LYS A 32 5.80 -7.24 -1.01
C LYS A 32 4.31 -6.91 -0.87
N LEU A 33 3.77 -6.11 -1.78
CA LEU A 33 2.36 -5.74 -1.81
C LEU A 33 1.50 -6.75 -2.56
N ALA A 34 2.08 -7.70 -3.31
CA ALA A 34 1.35 -8.59 -4.20
C ALA A 34 0.30 -9.45 -3.47
N THR A 35 0.50 -9.81 -2.20
CA THR A 35 -0.47 -10.58 -1.40
C THR A 35 -1.68 -9.77 -0.92
N ARG A 36 -1.57 -8.43 -0.90
CA ARG A 36 -2.63 -7.52 -0.40
C ARG A 36 -3.13 -6.52 -1.45
N CYS A 37 -2.48 -6.43 -2.60
CA CYS A 37 -2.81 -5.47 -3.63
C CYS A 37 -4.03 -5.98 -4.43
N PRO A 38 -5.13 -5.22 -4.52
CA PRO A 38 -6.29 -5.62 -5.32
C PRO A 38 -6.00 -5.68 -6.82
N TYR A 39 -4.88 -5.10 -7.26
CA TYR A 39 -4.41 -5.09 -8.65
C TYR A 39 -3.15 -5.94 -8.84
N ALA A 40 -2.89 -6.91 -7.96
CA ALA A 40 -1.77 -7.82 -8.12
C ALA A 40 -1.92 -8.64 -9.41
N MET A 41 -0.81 -8.77 -10.14
CA MET A 41 -0.68 -9.57 -11.35
C MET A 41 0.44 -10.60 -11.16
N GLU A 42 0.52 -11.64 -11.99
CA GLU A 42 1.54 -12.69 -11.88
C GLU A 42 2.98 -12.13 -11.93
N LEU A 43 3.17 -11.05 -12.69
CA LEU A 43 4.44 -10.31 -12.74
C LEU A 43 4.82 -9.71 -11.38
N CYS A 44 3.86 -9.26 -10.57
CA CYS A 44 4.13 -8.72 -9.23
C CYS A 44 4.67 -9.78 -8.25
N MET A 45 4.35 -11.06 -8.45
CA MET A 45 4.84 -12.18 -7.64
C MET A 45 6.13 -12.81 -8.19
N SER A 46 6.55 -12.43 -9.40
CA SER A 46 7.71 -13.03 -10.07
C SER A 46 8.86 -12.03 -10.22
N ARG A 47 8.58 -10.73 -10.38
CA ARG A 47 9.56 -9.67 -10.63
C ARG A 47 9.25 -8.40 -9.87
N GLU A 48 10.30 -7.71 -9.41
CA GLU A 48 10.17 -6.38 -8.85
C GLU A 48 10.10 -5.32 -9.97
N PRO A 49 9.18 -4.35 -9.89
CA PRO A 49 9.10 -3.25 -10.85
C PRO A 49 10.21 -2.23 -10.63
N GLU A 50 10.62 -1.58 -11.73
CA GLU A 50 11.59 -0.48 -11.69
C GLU A 50 11.00 0.77 -11.04
N LEU A 51 11.88 1.67 -10.59
CA LEU A 51 11.51 2.96 -10.00
C LEU A 51 11.21 3.94 -11.15
N VAL A 52 9.92 4.24 -11.36
CA VAL A 52 9.45 5.11 -12.44
C VAL A 52 8.89 6.40 -11.84
N ASP A 53 9.26 7.54 -12.41
CA ASP A 53 8.65 8.83 -12.08
C ASP A 53 7.30 8.97 -12.81
N ILE A 54 6.21 9.17 -12.10
CA ILE A 54 4.87 9.40 -12.70
C ILE A 54 4.57 10.89 -12.95
N GLY A 55 5.56 11.76 -12.77
CA GLY A 55 5.44 13.22 -12.88
C GLY A 55 5.61 13.91 -11.53
N GLY A 56 6.18 15.11 -11.57
CA GLY A 56 6.32 15.98 -10.39
C GLY A 56 7.28 15.46 -9.31
N GLY A 57 8.21 14.56 -9.66
CA GLY A 57 9.13 13.94 -8.69
C GLY A 57 8.50 12.80 -7.89
N HIS A 58 7.32 12.32 -8.30
CA HIS A 58 6.64 11.22 -7.64
C HIS A 58 7.13 9.88 -8.19
N LEU A 59 8.00 9.22 -7.43
CA LEU A 59 8.61 7.95 -7.79
C LEU A 59 7.77 6.77 -7.30
N VAL A 60 7.45 5.84 -8.21
CA VAL A 60 6.61 4.66 -7.93
C VAL A 60 7.30 3.40 -8.42
N ARG A 61 7.11 2.29 -7.69
CA ARG A 61 7.50 0.92 -8.07
C ARG A 61 6.26 0.04 -8.22
N CYS A 62 5.46 0.27 -9.25
CA CYS A 62 4.21 -0.47 -9.46
C CYS A 62 4.05 -0.85 -10.93
N TRP A 63 3.95 -2.15 -11.22
CA TRP A 63 3.76 -2.67 -12.58
C TRP A 63 2.54 -2.06 -13.28
N GLN A 64 1.42 -1.92 -12.56
CA GLN A 64 0.19 -1.38 -13.13
C GLN A 64 0.32 0.09 -13.57
N LEU A 65 1.05 0.91 -12.79
CA LEU A 65 1.28 2.32 -13.13
C LEU A 65 2.32 2.48 -14.23
N THR A 66 3.34 1.63 -14.26
CA THR A 66 4.33 1.62 -15.36
C THR A 66 3.68 1.30 -16.70
N SER A 67 2.66 0.44 -16.74
CA SER A 67 1.92 0.09 -17.97
C SER A 67 0.88 1.13 -18.42
N LEU A 68 0.55 2.13 -17.61
CA LEU A 68 -0.43 3.17 -17.92
C LEU A 68 0.18 4.45 -18.50
N LYS A 69 1.47 4.41 -18.86
CA LYS A 69 2.23 5.56 -19.36
C LYS A 69 2.45 5.48 -20.86
#